data_AF-A0A2G5IV35-F1
#
_entry.id   AF-A0A2G5IV35-F1
#
_cell.length_a   1.000
_cell.length_b   1.000
_cell.length_c   1.000
_cell.angle_alpha   90.00
_cell.angle_beta   90.00
_cell.angle_gamma   90.00
#
_symmetry.space_group_name_H-M   'P 1'
#
loop_
_entity.id
_entity.type
_entity.pdbx_description
1 polymer ?
#
loop_
_entity_poly.entity_id
_entity_poly.type
_entity_poly.pdbx_seq_one_letter_code
_entity_poly.pdbx_strand_id
1 'polypeptide(L)'
;MVLRADRQGAAEHGHRITVAIACHVARAGGTVDQLTQLLLHPEHEGGRHARNIALRSGQSRALAYIGRVWASASAAVSSTTVLESRHHAYEVLAALRDRIETTPWRGERGRTALRVLRAHLNFAEIAGGPLYHASERQTAEEAGISRTTLRVVYETVLKPRGWLRRLRIGHGREGSTWYLAEGSPDRHSIPVGQSRFRTTQYPPDPAREEWPTPETGTTADLDSTVIGRLMGHDAFAHHALGSAALVIISALHVRPAQTVAELVGTSSVSRATTYRSLRRLADHGLVQHTGETWALTPRALEGFGIHLPDDAGNGHTPAQGWADIAEQHGAWGIAAQRKALHAAERAAYQQALDRFAEHRRRAVVIVRDGRQVLVPMPRPDEIPPAWHAPHGRVLDPLTGRPAADWRVATDGRLILITPSDQRSYDELAAAHAEALSEWESAA
;
A
#
# COMPACT_ATOMS: atom_id res chain seq x y z
N MET A 1 33.07 -20.18 15.60
CA MET A 1 32.21 -19.03 15.97
C MET A 1 30.85 -19.13 15.25
N VAL A 2 30.04 -20.16 15.56
CA VAL A 2 28.79 -20.52 14.81
C VAL A 2 27.54 -20.53 15.71
N LEU A 3 27.69 -20.40 17.04
CA LEU A 3 26.60 -20.51 18.02
C LEU A 3 25.70 -19.27 18.18
N ARG A 4 26.00 -18.14 17.53
CA ARG A 4 25.27 -16.86 17.72
C ARG A 4 24.05 -16.72 16.79
N ALA A 5 24.10 -17.24 15.55
CA ALA A 5 23.00 -17.10 14.58
C ALA A 5 21.78 -17.97 14.93
N ASP A 6 21.99 -19.23 15.33
CA ASP A 6 20.90 -20.14 15.79
C ASP A 6 20.15 -19.60 17.01
N ARG A 7 20.86 -18.90 17.90
CA ARG A 7 20.27 -18.31 19.11
C ARG A 7 19.36 -17.13 18.78
N GLN A 8 19.69 -16.37 17.73
CA GLN A 8 18.87 -15.23 17.28
C GLN A 8 17.56 -15.72 16.66
N GLY A 9 17.62 -16.73 15.79
CA GLY A 9 16.41 -17.33 15.19
C GLY A 9 15.48 -17.97 16.23
N ALA A 10 16.04 -18.66 17.23
CA ALA A 10 15.26 -19.23 18.32
C ALA A 10 14.64 -18.15 19.24
N ALA A 11 15.36 -17.03 19.47
CA ALA A 11 14.84 -15.90 20.24
C ALA A 11 13.71 -15.18 19.50
N GLU A 12 13.85 -14.93 18.19
CA GLU A 12 12.80 -14.33 17.37
C GLU A 12 11.55 -15.21 17.28
N HIS A 13 11.74 -16.52 17.10
CA HIS A 13 10.62 -17.47 17.10
C HIS A 13 9.90 -17.48 18.46
N GLY A 14 10.66 -17.52 19.55
CA GLY A 14 10.11 -17.43 20.91
C GLY A 14 9.37 -16.12 21.17
N HIS A 15 9.87 -15.00 20.65
CA HIS A 15 9.19 -13.71 20.71
C HIS A 15 7.86 -13.74 19.94
N ARG A 16 7.83 -14.25 18.71
CA ARG A 16 6.60 -14.38 17.90
C ARG A 16 5.54 -15.24 18.58
N ILE A 17 5.94 -16.36 19.20
CA ILE A 17 5.03 -17.20 19.99
C ILE A 17 4.46 -16.42 21.18
N THR A 18 5.31 -15.71 21.92
CA THR A 18 4.88 -14.87 23.06
C THR A 18 3.84 -13.83 22.61
N VAL A 19 4.10 -13.15 21.48
CA VAL A 19 3.18 -12.15 20.90
C VAL A 19 1.87 -12.80 20.49
N ALA A 20 1.89 -13.97 19.83
CA ALA A 20 0.68 -14.67 19.43
C ALA A 20 -0.20 -15.05 20.63
N ILE A 21 0.40 -15.53 21.71
CA ILE A 21 -0.28 -15.85 22.96
C ILE A 21 -0.85 -14.58 23.59
N ALA A 22 -0.09 -13.50 23.65
CA ALA A 22 -0.57 -12.22 24.17
C ALA A 22 -1.77 -11.69 23.38
N CYS A 23 -1.75 -11.76 22.04
CA CYS A 23 -2.88 -11.41 21.19
C CYS A 23 -4.10 -12.30 21.45
N HIS A 24 -3.89 -13.60 21.70
CA HIS A 24 -4.99 -14.51 22.04
C HIS A 24 -5.62 -14.16 23.39
N VAL A 25 -4.80 -13.96 24.43
CA VAL A 25 -5.28 -13.55 25.76
C VAL A 25 -6.03 -12.22 25.70
N ALA A 26 -5.50 -11.23 24.95
CA ALA A 26 -6.17 -9.95 24.75
C ALA A 26 -7.53 -10.10 24.03
N ARG A 27 -7.61 -10.96 23.00
CA ARG A 27 -8.88 -11.25 22.29
C ARG A 27 -9.90 -11.98 23.16
N ALA A 28 -9.45 -12.79 24.10
CA ALA A 28 -10.31 -13.46 25.07
C ALA A 28 -10.75 -12.55 26.23
N GLY A 29 -10.41 -11.25 26.19
CA GLY A 29 -10.73 -10.30 27.26
C GLY A 29 -9.89 -10.46 28.53
N GLY A 30 -8.73 -11.11 28.42
CA GLY A 30 -7.84 -11.35 29.56
C GLY A 30 -7.04 -10.13 30.01
N THR A 31 -6.20 -10.32 31.02
CA THR A 31 -5.36 -9.26 31.61
C THR A 31 -3.86 -9.55 31.47
N VAL A 32 -3.04 -8.52 31.69
CA VAL A 32 -1.57 -8.66 31.72
C VAL A 32 -1.12 -9.65 32.82
N ASP A 33 -1.86 -9.73 33.93
CA ASP A 33 -1.54 -10.66 35.02
C ASP A 33 -1.81 -12.10 34.61
N GLN A 34 -2.93 -12.35 33.93
CA GLN A 34 -3.24 -13.68 33.38
C GLN A 34 -2.21 -14.10 32.32
N LEU A 35 -1.80 -13.17 31.43
CA LEU A 35 -0.71 -13.43 30.49
C LEU A 35 0.61 -13.75 31.22
N THR A 36 0.92 -13.01 32.28
CA THR A 36 2.13 -13.19 33.07
C THR A 36 2.15 -14.57 33.75
N GLN A 37 1.05 -14.96 34.39
CA GLN A 37 0.89 -16.28 34.99
C GLN A 37 1.08 -17.38 33.94
N LEU A 38 0.44 -17.24 32.78
CA LEU A 38 0.49 -18.22 31.70
C LEU A 38 1.90 -18.36 31.09
N LEU A 39 2.60 -17.26 30.83
CA LEU A 39 3.95 -17.30 30.25
C LEU A 39 5.02 -17.77 31.26
N LEU A 40 4.83 -17.53 32.55
CA LEU A 40 5.77 -17.96 33.59
C LEU A 40 5.47 -19.36 34.14
N HIS A 41 4.34 -19.96 33.76
CA HIS A 41 4.00 -21.33 34.16
C HIS A 41 5.06 -22.33 33.65
N PRO A 42 5.66 -23.17 34.52
CA PRO A 42 6.79 -24.05 34.15
C PRO A 42 6.51 -24.96 32.94
N GLU A 43 5.30 -25.48 32.87
CA GLU A 43 4.87 -26.44 31.84
C GLU A 43 4.32 -25.78 30.56
N HIS A 44 4.10 -24.46 30.55
CA HIS A 44 3.54 -23.81 29.37
C HIS A 44 4.63 -23.55 28.34
N GLU A 45 4.68 -24.35 27.28
CA GLU A 45 5.76 -24.30 26.29
C GLU A 45 5.87 -22.95 25.57
N GLY A 46 4.74 -22.29 25.33
CA GLY A 46 4.71 -20.96 24.74
C GLY A 46 5.37 -19.86 25.58
N GLY A 47 5.60 -20.12 26.88
CA GLY A 47 6.26 -19.21 27.81
C GLY A 47 7.77 -19.41 27.93
N ARG A 48 8.34 -20.41 27.24
CA ARG A 48 9.76 -20.79 27.34
C ARG A 48 10.71 -19.61 27.10
N HIS A 49 10.37 -18.71 26.18
CA HIS A 49 11.17 -17.51 25.91
C HIS A 49 11.16 -16.52 27.09
N ALA A 50 9.98 -16.21 27.64
CA ALA A 50 9.85 -15.33 28.81
C ALA A 50 10.56 -15.92 30.05
N ARG A 51 10.44 -17.23 30.29
CA ARG A 51 11.18 -17.93 31.35
C ARG A 51 12.69 -17.90 31.14
N ASN A 52 13.17 -18.03 29.91
CA ASN A 52 14.61 -17.88 29.61
C ASN A 52 15.11 -16.46 29.88
N ILE A 53 14.29 -15.43 29.64
CA ILE A 53 14.62 -14.04 30.04
C ILE A 53 14.68 -13.94 31.57
N ALA A 54 13.72 -14.54 32.29
CA ALA A 54 13.71 -14.54 33.75
C ALA A 54 14.96 -15.20 34.34
N LEU A 55 15.35 -16.37 33.81
CA LEU A 55 16.54 -17.11 34.25
C LEU A 55 17.85 -16.38 33.93
N ARG A 56 17.95 -15.70 32.79
CA ARG A 56 19.19 -15.04 32.35
C ARG A 56 19.35 -13.61 32.85
N SER A 57 18.25 -12.88 32.97
CA SER A 57 18.23 -11.43 33.19
C SER A 57 17.43 -11.00 34.42
N GLY A 58 16.91 -11.96 35.18
CA GLY A 58 16.11 -11.73 36.36
C GLY A 58 14.62 -11.54 36.07
N GLN A 59 13.81 -11.80 37.11
CA GLN A 59 12.35 -11.78 37.05
C GLN A 59 11.80 -10.42 36.60
N SER A 60 12.35 -9.32 37.11
CA SER A 60 11.89 -7.96 36.77
C SER A 60 12.03 -7.63 35.28
N ARG A 61 13.10 -8.11 34.61
CA ARG A 61 13.26 -7.94 33.16
C ARG A 61 12.25 -8.76 32.35
N ALA A 62 11.92 -9.97 32.81
CA ALA A 62 10.90 -10.79 32.16
C ALA A 62 9.51 -10.15 32.27
N LEU A 63 9.15 -9.63 33.45
CA LEU A 63 7.89 -8.91 33.65
C LEU A 63 7.81 -7.64 32.78
N ALA A 64 8.87 -6.85 32.71
CA ALA A 64 8.92 -5.68 31.83
C ALA A 64 8.80 -6.05 30.34
N TYR A 65 9.40 -7.17 29.93
CA TYR A 65 9.23 -7.70 28.58
C TYR A 65 7.79 -8.12 28.30
N ILE A 66 7.16 -8.88 29.20
CA ILE A 66 5.76 -9.31 29.09
C ILE A 66 4.84 -8.09 29.03
N GLY A 67 5.07 -7.07 29.86
CA GLY A 67 4.30 -5.82 29.84
C GLY A 67 4.38 -5.08 28.50
N ARG A 68 5.57 -5.02 27.86
CA ARG A 68 5.70 -4.43 26.51
C ARG A 68 4.98 -5.25 25.44
N VAL A 69 5.11 -6.58 25.50
CA VAL A 69 4.40 -7.47 24.57
C VAL A 69 2.88 -7.34 24.74
N TRP A 70 2.40 -7.25 25.97
CA TRP A 70 0.99 -7.02 26.27
C TRP A 70 0.50 -5.70 25.69
N ALA A 71 1.19 -4.59 25.95
CA ALA A 71 0.80 -3.27 25.42
C ALA A 71 0.71 -3.29 23.88
N SER A 72 1.69 -3.91 23.22
CA SER A 72 1.70 -4.06 21.76
C SER A 72 0.56 -4.95 21.25
N ALA A 73 0.32 -6.10 21.90
CA ALA A 73 -0.74 -7.03 21.54
C ALA A 73 -2.13 -6.42 21.75
N SER A 74 -2.38 -5.77 22.88
CA SER A 74 -3.65 -5.10 23.17
C SER A 74 -3.91 -3.97 22.18
N ALA A 75 -2.91 -3.14 21.88
CA ALA A 75 -3.04 -2.11 20.83
C ALA A 75 -3.35 -2.72 19.46
N ALA A 76 -2.72 -3.85 19.11
CA ALA A 76 -2.98 -4.55 17.85
C ALA A 76 -4.39 -5.15 17.81
N VAL A 77 -4.86 -5.76 18.90
CA VAL A 77 -6.20 -6.37 18.99
C VAL A 77 -7.29 -5.30 18.96
N SER A 78 -7.17 -4.24 19.75
CA SER A 78 -8.13 -3.14 19.78
C SER A 78 -8.22 -2.36 18.46
N SER A 79 -7.24 -2.51 17.57
CA SER A 79 -7.22 -1.91 16.24
C SER A 79 -7.62 -2.87 15.11
N THR A 80 -8.14 -4.05 15.45
CA THR A 80 -8.63 -5.05 14.48
C THR A 80 -10.01 -5.55 14.86
N THR A 81 -10.87 -5.75 13.87
CA THR A 81 -12.23 -6.27 14.07
C THR A 81 -12.19 -7.78 14.18
N VAL A 82 -12.86 -8.35 15.18
CA VAL A 82 -13.03 -9.81 15.30
C VAL A 82 -14.09 -10.24 14.29
N LEU A 83 -13.74 -11.17 13.41
CA LEU A 83 -14.67 -11.74 12.43
C LEU A 83 -15.16 -13.09 12.94
N GLU A 84 -16.43 -13.13 13.32
CA GLU A 84 -17.07 -14.33 13.88
C GLU A 84 -17.54 -15.30 12.78
N SER A 85 -17.80 -14.77 11.59
CA SER A 85 -18.28 -15.54 10.45
C SER A 85 -17.93 -14.89 9.12
N ARG A 86 -18.07 -15.65 8.04
CA ARG A 86 -17.93 -15.12 6.67
C ARG A 86 -19.01 -14.06 6.36
N HIS A 87 -20.20 -14.19 6.92
CA HIS A 87 -21.27 -13.20 6.75
C HIS A 87 -20.90 -11.86 7.41
N HIS A 88 -20.41 -11.92 8.65
CA HIS A 88 -19.90 -10.75 9.37
C HIS A 88 -18.73 -10.08 8.60
N ALA A 89 -17.87 -10.86 7.93
CA ALA A 89 -16.83 -10.28 7.07
C ALA A 89 -17.42 -9.47 5.89
N TYR A 90 -18.52 -9.90 5.28
CA TYR A 90 -19.19 -9.14 4.23
C TYR A 90 -19.84 -7.85 4.76
N GLU A 91 -20.46 -7.90 5.95
CA GLU A 91 -21.01 -6.71 6.61
C GLU A 91 -19.92 -5.68 6.92
N VAL A 92 -18.76 -6.12 7.43
CA VAL A 92 -17.61 -5.25 7.68
C VAL A 92 -17.11 -4.60 6.38
N LEU A 93 -17.01 -5.37 5.29
CA LEU A 93 -16.60 -4.81 3.99
C LEU A 93 -17.64 -3.84 3.40
N ALA A 94 -18.93 -4.08 3.63
CA ALA A 94 -20.00 -3.15 3.24
C ALA A 94 -19.91 -1.84 4.04
N ALA A 95 -19.76 -1.91 5.36
CA ALA A 95 -19.56 -0.73 6.20
C ALA A 95 -18.29 0.05 5.82
N LEU A 96 -17.20 -0.65 5.48
CA LEU A 96 -15.98 -0.03 4.95
C LEU A 96 -16.23 0.69 3.61
N ARG A 97 -17.06 0.11 2.73
CA ARG A 97 -17.45 0.75 1.48
C ARG A 97 -18.23 2.05 1.75
N ASP A 98 -19.27 1.98 2.56
CA ASP A 98 -20.10 3.15 2.92
C ASP A 98 -19.24 4.25 3.54
N ARG A 99 -18.27 3.87 4.37
CA ARG A 99 -17.34 4.80 5.00
C ARG A 99 -16.41 5.46 3.99
N ILE A 100 -15.91 4.73 2.99
CA ILE A 100 -15.10 5.29 1.90
C ILE A 100 -15.94 6.25 1.04
N GLU A 101 -17.19 5.88 0.74
CA GLU A 101 -18.12 6.63 -0.11
C GLU A 101 -18.55 7.96 0.52
N THR A 102 -18.68 8.00 1.84
CA THR A 102 -19.08 9.20 2.60
C THR A 102 -17.89 10.10 3.00
N THR A 103 -16.65 9.64 2.84
CA THR A 103 -15.45 10.39 3.20
C THR A 103 -15.14 11.48 2.16
N PRO A 104 -14.88 12.74 2.56
CA PRO A 104 -14.51 13.81 1.63
C PRO A 104 -13.06 13.66 1.13
N TRP A 105 -12.88 13.13 -0.08
CA TRP A 105 -11.58 12.91 -0.74
C TRP A 105 -11.02 14.17 -1.41
N ARG A 106 -10.75 15.20 -0.61
CA ARG A 106 -10.36 16.53 -1.09
C ARG A 106 -9.02 16.55 -1.83
N GLY A 107 -8.97 17.31 -2.92
CA GLY A 107 -7.77 17.55 -3.71
C GLY A 107 -7.30 16.34 -4.52
N GLU A 108 -6.23 16.53 -5.30
CA GLU A 108 -5.70 15.48 -6.19
C GLU A 108 -5.19 14.25 -5.42
N ARG A 109 -4.47 14.47 -4.31
CA ARG A 109 -3.98 13.38 -3.45
C ARG A 109 -5.13 12.59 -2.83
N GLY A 110 -6.20 13.26 -2.39
CA GLY A 110 -7.40 12.60 -1.86
C GLY A 110 -8.08 11.72 -2.91
N ARG A 111 -8.32 12.25 -4.12
CA ARG A 111 -8.90 11.46 -5.22
C ARG A 111 -8.03 10.28 -5.64
N THR A 112 -6.71 10.44 -5.59
CA THR A 112 -5.78 9.32 -5.85
C THR A 112 -5.84 8.29 -4.74
N ALA A 113 -5.95 8.72 -3.48
CA ALA A 113 -6.14 7.84 -2.33
C ALA A 113 -7.44 7.03 -2.41
N LEU A 114 -8.53 7.64 -2.87
CA LEU A 114 -9.80 6.94 -3.14
C LEU A 114 -9.63 5.81 -4.16
N ARG A 115 -8.96 6.05 -5.29
CA ARG A 115 -8.68 5.00 -6.30
C ARG A 115 -7.89 3.83 -5.70
N VAL A 116 -6.86 4.15 -4.91
CA VAL A 116 -6.02 3.14 -4.25
C VAL A 116 -6.81 2.35 -3.21
N LEU A 117 -7.67 3.01 -2.42
CA LEU A 117 -8.53 2.32 -1.47
C LEU A 117 -9.56 1.45 -2.15
N ARG A 118 -10.13 1.90 -3.27
CA ARG A 118 -11.07 1.07 -4.02
C ARG A 118 -10.40 -0.19 -4.58
N ALA A 119 -9.17 -0.08 -5.07
CA ALA A 119 -8.38 -1.25 -5.49
C ALA A 119 -8.17 -2.24 -4.33
N HIS A 120 -7.83 -1.74 -3.14
CA HIS A 120 -7.66 -2.57 -1.94
C HIS A 120 -8.95 -3.17 -1.41
N LEU A 121 -10.06 -2.44 -1.49
CA LEU A 121 -11.38 -2.95 -1.17
C LEU A 121 -11.77 -4.09 -2.12
N ASN A 122 -11.46 -3.98 -3.42
CA ASN A 122 -11.66 -5.09 -4.38
C ASN A 122 -10.85 -6.34 -3.97
N PHE A 123 -9.57 -6.19 -3.58
CA PHE A 123 -8.77 -7.33 -3.11
C PHE A 123 -9.32 -7.94 -1.80
N ALA A 124 -9.81 -7.11 -0.88
CA ALA A 124 -10.44 -7.56 0.35
C ALA A 124 -11.75 -8.32 0.09
N GLU A 125 -12.57 -7.83 -0.84
CA GLU A 125 -13.80 -8.49 -1.31
C GLU A 125 -13.50 -9.87 -1.92
N ILE A 126 -12.48 -9.96 -2.79
CA ILE A 126 -12.03 -11.23 -3.39
C ILE A 126 -11.49 -12.20 -2.33
N ALA A 127 -10.73 -11.69 -1.34
CA ALA A 127 -10.19 -12.50 -0.24
C ALA A 127 -11.27 -12.92 0.78
N GLY A 128 -12.46 -12.31 0.74
CA GLY A 128 -13.54 -12.57 1.68
C GLY A 128 -13.35 -11.93 3.06
N GLY A 129 -12.53 -10.88 3.15
CA GLY A 129 -12.30 -10.16 4.40
C GLY A 129 -11.23 -9.06 4.32
N PRO A 130 -11.10 -8.24 5.37
CA PRO A 130 -10.18 -7.09 5.42
C PRO A 130 -8.69 -7.48 5.37
N LEU A 131 -8.36 -8.75 5.62
CA LEU A 131 -7.00 -9.29 5.50
C LEU A 131 -6.83 -9.95 4.12
N TYR A 132 -5.88 -9.47 3.32
CA TYR A 132 -5.65 -9.97 1.96
C TYR A 132 -4.17 -9.85 1.56
N HIS A 133 -3.84 -10.45 0.43
CA HIS A 133 -2.52 -10.36 -0.18
C HIS A 133 -2.58 -9.55 -1.48
N ALA A 134 -1.73 -8.54 -1.58
CA ALA A 134 -1.59 -7.75 -2.81
C ALA A 134 -0.15 -7.23 -2.94
N SER A 135 0.41 -7.31 -4.16
CA SER A 135 1.66 -6.62 -4.45
C SER A 135 1.41 -5.14 -4.73
N GLU A 136 2.36 -4.27 -4.38
CA GLU A 136 2.24 -2.82 -4.68
C GLU A 136 2.00 -2.57 -6.18
N ARG A 137 2.58 -3.41 -7.03
CA ARG A 137 2.41 -3.28 -8.47
C ARG A 137 1.01 -3.65 -8.93
N GLN A 138 0.48 -4.78 -8.46
CA GLN A 138 -0.89 -5.20 -8.72
C GLN A 138 -1.87 -4.13 -8.25
N THR A 139 -1.63 -3.54 -7.07
CA THR A 139 -2.46 -2.43 -6.58
C THR A 139 -2.35 -1.19 -7.47
N ALA A 140 -1.16 -0.84 -7.96
CA ALA A 140 -0.98 0.31 -8.85
C ALA A 140 -1.70 0.11 -10.19
N GLU A 141 -1.62 -1.09 -10.76
CA GLU A 141 -2.32 -1.48 -11.98
C GLU A 141 -3.84 -1.40 -11.79
N GLU A 142 -4.35 -1.99 -10.72
CA GLU A 142 -5.79 -1.97 -10.37
C GLU A 142 -6.30 -0.54 -10.16
N ALA A 143 -5.53 0.31 -9.48
CA ALA A 143 -5.87 1.70 -9.27
C ALA A 143 -5.66 2.58 -10.52
N GLY A 144 -5.04 2.06 -11.58
CA GLY A 144 -4.73 2.79 -12.82
C GLY A 144 -3.62 3.85 -12.69
N ILE A 145 -2.78 3.77 -11.65
CA ILE A 145 -1.72 4.75 -11.37
C ILE A 145 -0.32 4.14 -11.49
N SER A 146 0.71 4.95 -11.31
CA SER A 146 2.10 4.46 -11.25
C SER A 146 2.43 3.91 -9.86
N ARG A 147 3.42 3.00 -9.78
CA ARG A 147 3.90 2.46 -8.49
C ARG A 147 4.50 3.55 -7.58
N THR A 148 5.14 4.56 -8.15
CA THR A 148 5.70 5.69 -7.39
C THR A 148 4.59 6.53 -6.77
N THR A 149 3.55 6.86 -7.54
CA THR A 149 2.35 7.55 -7.04
C THR A 149 1.67 6.75 -5.93
N LEU A 150 1.54 5.43 -6.09
CA LEU A 150 0.96 4.56 -5.07
C LEU A 150 1.72 4.65 -3.73
N ARG A 151 3.05 4.57 -3.76
CA ARG A 151 3.89 4.67 -2.55
C ARG A 151 3.72 6.00 -1.85
N VAL A 152 3.69 7.10 -2.61
CA VAL A 152 3.44 8.43 -2.03
C VAL A 152 2.08 8.45 -1.33
N VAL A 153 1.03 7.89 -1.93
CA VAL A 153 -0.31 7.84 -1.32
C VAL A 153 -0.35 6.97 -0.05
N TYR A 154 0.36 5.85 -0.03
CA TYR A 154 0.49 5.03 1.19
C TYR A 154 1.05 5.82 2.35
N GLU A 155 2.18 6.50 2.15
CA GLU A 155 2.88 7.19 3.24
C GLU A 155 2.23 8.54 3.61
N THR A 156 1.56 9.21 2.67
CA THR A 156 1.07 10.58 2.93
C THR A 156 -0.41 10.63 3.32
N VAL A 157 -1.21 9.62 2.95
CA VAL A 157 -2.65 9.64 3.18
C VAL A 157 -3.12 8.36 3.89
N LEU A 158 -2.89 7.20 3.29
CA LEU A 158 -3.63 5.99 3.68
C LEU A 158 -3.15 5.37 4.99
N LYS A 159 -1.82 5.28 5.21
CA LYS A 159 -1.29 4.79 6.49
C LYS A 159 -1.46 5.80 7.62
N PRO A 160 -1.12 7.11 7.46
CA PRO A 160 -1.26 8.07 8.56
C PRO A 160 -2.70 8.27 9.02
N ARG A 161 -3.66 8.14 8.11
CA ARG A 161 -5.10 8.22 8.42
C ARG A 161 -5.71 6.86 8.80
N GLY A 162 -4.90 5.81 8.94
CA GLY A 162 -5.36 4.52 9.47
C GLY A 162 -6.25 3.70 8.54
N TRP A 163 -6.29 4.00 7.24
CA TRP A 163 -7.07 3.22 6.27
C TRP A 163 -6.40 1.91 5.88
N LEU A 164 -5.06 1.88 5.85
CA LEU A 164 -4.29 0.72 5.43
C LEU A 164 -3.17 0.42 6.39
N ARG A 165 -2.98 -0.87 6.66
CA ARG A 165 -1.84 -1.39 7.42
C ARG A 165 -1.16 -2.50 6.63
N ARG A 166 0.15 -2.39 6.46
CA ARG A 166 0.98 -3.47 5.90
C ARG A 166 1.46 -4.35 7.05
N LEU A 167 0.95 -5.57 7.14
CA LEU A 167 1.30 -6.50 8.21
C LEU A 167 2.57 -7.29 7.87
N ARG A 168 2.74 -7.65 6.60
CA ARG A 168 3.93 -8.36 6.11
C ARG A 168 4.32 -7.83 4.75
N ILE A 169 5.60 -7.61 4.55
CA ILE A 169 6.16 -7.29 3.24
C ILE A 169 6.22 -8.58 2.42
N GLY A 170 5.67 -8.55 1.22
CA GLY A 170 5.72 -9.64 0.25
C GLY A 170 7.12 -9.81 -0.31
N HIS A 171 7.51 -11.06 -0.59
CA HIS A 171 8.83 -11.39 -1.13
C HIS A 171 8.68 -12.33 -2.34
N GLY A 172 9.39 -12.03 -3.43
CA GLY A 172 9.41 -12.85 -4.64
C GLY A 172 8.02 -13.04 -5.24
N ARG A 173 7.47 -14.24 -5.11
CA ARG A 173 6.14 -14.62 -5.62
C ARG A 173 4.98 -14.27 -4.67
N GLU A 174 5.28 -13.92 -3.41
CA GLU A 174 4.27 -13.60 -2.41
C GLU A 174 3.97 -12.09 -2.40
N GLY A 175 2.70 -11.71 -2.52
CA GLY A 175 2.24 -10.35 -2.29
C GLY A 175 2.38 -9.93 -0.82
N SER A 176 2.42 -8.62 -0.57
CA SER A 176 2.39 -8.11 0.80
C SER A 176 1.06 -8.45 1.46
N THR A 177 1.09 -8.77 2.75
CA THR A 177 -0.13 -8.94 3.55
C THR A 177 -0.59 -7.58 4.04
N TRP A 178 -1.82 -7.24 3.68
CA TRP A 178 -2.45 -5.97 4.01
C TRP A 178 -3.68 -6.21 4.88
N TYR A 179 -3.98 -5.22 5.70
CA TYR A 179 -5.24 -5.12 6.44
C TYR A 179 -5.91 -3.79 6.08
N LEU A 180 -7.15 -3.86 5.59
CA LEU A 180 -8.02 -2.71 5.34
C LEU A 180 -8.78 -2.38 6.62
N ALA A 181 -8.69 -1.13 7.05
CA ALA A 181 -9.30 -0.62 8.27
C ALA A 181 -10.23 0.57 7.97
N GLU A 182 -11.03 0.96 8.96
CA GLU A 182 -12.10 1.97 8.83
C GLU A 182 -11.60 3.42 8.69
N GLY A 183 -10.29 3.63 8.78
CA GLY A 183 -9.70 4.96 8.88
C GLY A 183 -9.96 5.59 10.25
N SER A 184 -9.13 6.56 10.65
CA SER A 184 -9.37 7.33 11.87
C SER A 184 -10.22 8.55 11.52
N PRO A 185 -11.37 8.77 12.20
CA PRO A 185 -12.15 9.99 12.06
C PRO A 185 -11.42 11.22 12.59
N ASP A 186 -10.38 11.05 13.43
CA ASP A 186 -9.88 12.11 14.28
C ASP A 186 -8.35 12.12 14.46
N ARG A 187 -7.65 12.52 13.39
CA ARG A 187 -6.38 13.24 13.53
C ARG A 187 -6.53 14.57 12.81
N HIS A 188 -7.16 15.51 13.49
CA HIS A 188 -7.02 16.93 13.16
C HIS A 188 -5.53 17.23 12.96
N SER A 189 -5.18 17.68 11.76
CA SER A 189 -3.91 18.36 11.45
C SER A 189 -2.62 17.63 11.89
N ILE A 190 -2.23 16.58 11.18
CA ILE A 190 -0.78 16.43 10.91
C ILE A 190 -0.42 17.60 10.00
N PRO A 191 0.58 18.44 10.32
CA PRO A 191 0.93 19.57 9.48
C PRO A 191 1.14 19.06 8.06
N VAL A 192 0.42 19.63 7.12
CA VAL A 192 0.72 19.45 5.70
C VAL A 192 2.17 19.90 5.56
N GLY A 193 3.09 18.93 5.46
CA GLY A 193 4.46 19.22 5.08
C GLY A 193 4.40 20.07 3.82
N GLN A 194 4.81 21.33 3.97
CA GLN A 194 4.70 22.34 2.94
C GLN A 194 5.29 21.76 1.66
N SER A 195 4.42 21.62 0.65
CA SER A 195 4.82 21.12 -0.66
C SER A 195 5.91 22.04 -1.21
N ARG A 196 7.04 21.46 -1.62
CA ARG A 196 8.14 22.15 -2.32
C ARG A 196 7.74 22.69 -3.71
N PHE A 197 6.47 22.60 -4.07
CA PHE A 197 5.87 23.28 -5.22
C PHE A 197 4.94 24.40 -4.74
N ARG A 198 5.51 25.47 -4.20
CA ARG A 198 4.85 26.78 -4.23
C ARG A 198 5.12 27.38 -5.60
N THR A 199 4.09 27.48 -6.42
CA THR A 199 4.06 28.40 -7.55
C THR A 199 4.35 29.83 -7.05
N THR A 200 5.12 30.58 -7.82
CA THR A 200 5.70 31.90 -7.55
C THR A 200 4.69 33.06 -7.47
N GLN A 201 3.52 32.87 -6.86
CA GLN A 201 2.61 33.98 -6.60
C GLN A 201 2.78 34.46 -5.16
N TYR A 202 3.11 35.75 -5.07
CA TYR A 202 3.30 36.57 -3.87
C TYR A 202 2.31 36.25 -2.73
N PRO A 203 2.72 36.41 -1.45
CA PRO A 203 1.80 36.27 -0.33
C PRO A 203 0.74 37.39 -0.38
N PRO A 204 -0.56 37.08 -0.18
CA PRO A 204 -1.58 38.10 -0.11
C PRO A 204 -1.46 38.88 1.21
N ASP A 205 -1.82 40.15 1.10
CA ASP A 205 -1.97 41.17 2.14
C ASP A 205 -2.69 40.63 3.40
N PRO A 206 -2.12 40.77 4.61
CA PRO A 206 -2.75 40.32 5.87
C PRO A 206 -4.06 41.04 6.22
N ALA A 207 -4.47 42.07 5.47
CA ALA A 207 -5.75 42.76 5.66
C ALA A 207 -6.98 42.03 5.07
N ARG A 208 -6.80 40.87 4.41
CA ARG A 208 -7.89 40.00 3.98
C ARG A 208 -7.79 38.65 4.68
N GLU A 209 -8.42 38.54 5.85
CA GLU A 209 -8.74 37.25 6.46
C GLU A 209 -9.57 36.43 5.46
N GLU A 210 -8.90 35.53 4.72
CA GLU A 210 -9.53 34.47 3.97
C GLU A 210 -10.27 33.58 4.97
N TRP A 211 -11.59 33.69 4.97
CA TRP A 211 -12.47 32.77 5.68
C TRP A 211 -12.03 31.32 5.46
N PRO A 212 -11.72 30.54 6.52
CA PRO A 212 -11.23 29.17 6.39
C PRO A 212 -12.34 28.15 6.08
N THR A 213 -13.51 28.60 5.60
CA THR A 213 -14.60 27.72 5.21
C THR A 213 -14.16 26.91 3.99
N PRO A 214 -14.04 25.58 4.09
CA PRO A 214 -13.66 24.77 2.94
C PRO A 214 -14.69 24.95 1.83
N GLU A 215 -14.23 25.23 0.61
CA GLU A 215 -15.08 25.36 -0.58
C GLU A 215 -15.90 24.09 -0.87
N THR A 216 -15.43 22.94 -0.39
CA THR A 216 -16.03 21.62 -0.57
C THR A 216 -16.75 21.15 0.70
N GLY A 217 -17.81 20.34 0.53
CA GLY A 217 -18.59 19.76 1.62
C GLY A 217 -17.76 18.98 2.66
N THR A 218 -18.35 18.80 3.86
CA THR A 218 -17.79 17.99 4.95
C THR A 218 -18.06 16.50 4.80
N THR A 219 -18.97 16.13 3.90
CA THR A 219 -19.29 14.76 3.50
C THR A 219 -19.25 14.65 1.99
N ALA A 220 -18.92 13.46 1.49
CA ALA A 220 -19.11 13.09 0.09
C ALA A 220 -20.31 12.16 -0.05
N ASP A 221 -20.80 12.00 -1.27
CA ASP A 221 -21.80 10.99 -1.62
C ASP A 221 -21.45 10.42 -2.99
N LEU A 222 -20.82 9.25 -2.98
CA LEU A 222 -20.15 8.64 -4.13
C LEU A 222 -20.55 7.18 -4.23
N ASP A 223 -20.75 6.68 -5.44
CA ASP A 223 -20.75 5.25 -5.71
C ASP A 223 -19.31 4.79 -6.03
N SER A 224 -18.66 4.11 -5.09
CA SER A 224 -17.30 3.60 -5.26
C SER A 224 -17.23 2.39 -6.21
N THR A 225 -18.35 1.73 -6.48
CA THR A 225 -18.43 0.63 -7.45
C THR A 225 -18.29 1.15 -8.87
N VAL A 226 -18.92 2.29 -9.18
CA VAL A 226 -18.74 3.02 -10.45
C VAL A 226 -17.27 3.42 -10.63
N ILE A 227 -16.66 3.98 -9.58
CA ILE A 227 -15.22 4.33 -9.60
C ILE A 227 -14.38 3.09 -9.87
N GLY A 228 -14.65 1.98 -9.19
CA GLY A 228 -13.92 0.72 -9.35
C GLY A 228 -13.95 0.19 -10.78
N ARG A 229 -15.10 0.31 -11.45
CA ARG A 229 -15.28 -0.12 -12.84
C ARG A 229 -14.60 0.82 -13.84
N LEU A 230 -14.66 2.12 -13.61
CA LEU A 230 -14.17 3.12 -14.56
C LEU A 230 -12.67 3.44 -14.40
N MET A 231 -12.10 3.31 -13.20
CA MET A 231 -10.72 3.76 -12.92
C MET A 231 -9.63 3.01 -13.70
N GLY A 232 -9.95 1.81 -14.22
CA GLY A 232 -9.05 1.01 -15.06
C GLY A 232 -9.09 1.35 -16.56
N HIS A 233 -10.05 2.16 -17.01
CA HIS A 233 -10.15 2.57 -18.41
C HIS A 233 -9.16 3.69 -18.75
N ASP A 234 -8.58 3.60 -19.95
CA ASP A 234 -7.66 4.62 -20.48
C ASP A 234 -8.30 6.01 -20.62
N ALA A 235 -9.63 6.08 -20.78
CA ALA A 235 -10.38 7.35 -20.76
C ALA A 235 -10.19 8.15 -19.45
N PHE A 236 -9.81 7.49 -18.35
CA PHE A 236 -9.55 8.10 -17.05
C PHE A 236 -8.07 8.11 -16.67
N ALA A 237 -7.19 7.82 -17.63
CA ALA A 237 -5.75 8.00 -17.49
C ALA A 237 -5.37 9.48 -17.33
N HIS A 238 -4.13 9.72 -16.93
CA HIS A 238 -3.55 11.06 -16.86
C HIS A 238 -3.57 11.68 -18.26
N HIS A 239 -4.12 12.90 -18.40
CA HIS A 239 -4.38 13.69 -19.64
C HIS A 239 -5.72 13.50 -20.35
N ALA A 240 -6.43 12.39 -20.14
CA ALA A 240 -7.80 12.21 -20.63
C ALA A 240 -8.81 12.85 -19.64
N LEU A 241 -9.91 12.19 -19.26
CA LEU A 241 -10.92 12.73 -18.35
C LEU A 241 -10.41 12.86 -16.90
N GLY A 242 -9.54 11.94 -16.48
CA GLY A 242 -8.87 11.96 -15.18
C GLY A 242 -9.77 11.70 -13.96
N SER A 243 -9.16 11.77 -12.77
CA SER A 243 -9.82 11.38 -11.50
C SER A 243 -10.94 12.32 -11.06
N ALA A 244 -10.98 13.57 -11.53
CA ALA A 244 -12.10 14.48 -11.21
C ALA A 244 -13.39 14.06 -11.91
N ALA A 245 -13.29 13.65 -13.18
CA ALA A 245 -14.42 13.12 -13.95
C ALA A 245 -14.99 11.83 -13.33
N LEU A 246 -14.12 10.91 -12.85
CA LEU A 246 -14.56 9.69 -12.15
C LEU A 246 -15.45 10.00 -10.95
N VAL A 247 -15.04 10.95 -10.11
CA VAL A 247 -15.74 11.29 -8.87
C VAL A 247 -17.04 12.04 -9.18
N ILE A 248 -17.06 12.89 -10.22
CA ILE A 248 -18.29 13.58 -10.65
C ILE A 248 -19.31 12.60 -11.24
N ILE A 249 -18.87 11.65 -12.09
CA ILE A 249 -19.75 10.59 -12.61
C ILE A 249 -20.31 9.75 -11.47
N SER A 250 -19.48 9.39 -10.50
CA SER A 250 -19.87 8.63 -9.32
C SER A 250 -20.92 9.39 -8.47
N ALA A 251 -20.72 10.69 -8.22
CA ALA A 251 -21.69 11.52 -7.51
C ALA A 251 -23.02 11.67 -8.26
N LEU A 252 -22.97 11.87 -9.59
CA LEU A 252 -24.15 11.97 -10.44
C LEU A 252 -24.91 10.64 -10.57
N HIS A 253 -24.22 9.51 -10.42
CA HIS A 253 -24.85 8.21 -10.41
C HIS A 253 -25.69 8.00 -9.14
N VAL A 254 -25.16 8.39 -7.97
CA VAL A 254 -25.91 8.29 -6.71
C VAL A 254 -27.08 9.27 -6.69
N ARG A 255 -26.84 10.52 -7.11
CA ARG A 255 -27.87 11.57 -7.18
C ARG A 255 -27.95 12.15 -8.59
N PRO A 256 -28.93 11.73 -9.39
CA PRO A 256 -29.21 12.37 -10.68
C PRO A 256 -29.67 13.84 -10.49
N ALA A 257 -29.52 14.65 -11.54
CA ALA A 257 -30.03 16.03 -11.61
C ALA A 257 -29.54 16.96 -10.48
N GLN A 258 -28.22 17.10 -10.34
CA GLN A 258 -27.59 17.98 -9.34
C GLN A 258 -27.16 19.32 -9.93
N THR A 259 -27.32 20.40 -9.18
CA THR A 259 -26.67 21.68 -9.45
C THR A 259 -25.14 21.60 -9.26
N VAL A 260 -24.40 22.59 -9.77
CA VAL A 260 -22.94 22.65 -9.56
C VAL A 260 -22.59 22.76 -8.07
N ALA A 261 -23.38 23.49 -7.28
CA ALA A 261 -23.15 23.65 -5.85
C ALA A 261 -23.32 22.33 -5.09
N GLU A 262 -24.38 21.57 -5.41
CA GLU A 262 -24.60 20.24 -4.86
C GLU A 262 -23.48 19.28 -5.26
N LEU A 263 -23.05 19.30 -6.53
CA LEU A 263 -21.94 18.49 -7.01
C LEU A 263 -20.63 18.79 -6.29
N VAL A 264 -20.32 20.05 -5.99
CA VAL A 264 -19.13 20.41 -5.20
C VAL A 264 -19.20 19.78 -3.79
N GLY A 265 -20.39 19.71 -3.21
CA GLY A 265 -20.64 19.00 -1.96
C GLY A 265 -20.43 17.49 -2.10
N THR A 266 -21.24 16.83 -2.93
CA THR A 266 -21.28 15.37 -3.05
C THR A 266 -19.98 14.78 -3.62
N SER A 267 -19.31 15.47 -4.54
CA SER A 267 -18.04 15.01 -5.12
C SER A 267 -16.80 15.42 -4.32
N SER A 268 -16.90 16.39 -3.41
CA SER A 268 -15.75 17.03 -2.76
C SER A 268 -14.68 17.56 -3.76
N VAL A 269 -15.10 17.93 -4.97
CA VAL A 269 -14.27 18.56 -6.01
C VAL A 269 -14.49 20.08 -5.97
N SER A 270 -13.40 20.87 -6.10
CA SER A 270 -13.51 22.33 -6.11
C SER A 270 -14.35 22.84 -7.28
N ARG A 271 -15.05 23.97 -7.09
CA ARG A 271 -15.99 24.52 -8.07
C ARG A 271 -15.36 24.72 -9.44
N ALA A 272 -14.16 25.29 -9.48
CA ALA A 272 -13.41 25.51 -10.73
C ALA A 272 -13.06 24.19 -11.45
N THR A 273 -12.82 23.11 -10.71
CA THR A 273 -12.54 21.79 -11.29
C THR A 273 -13.83 21.11 -11.73
N THR A 274 -14.93 21.28 -10.99
CA THR A 274 -16.27 20.79 -11.34
C THR A 274 -16.72 21.38 -12.67
N TYR A 275 -16.67 22.71 -12.85
CA TYR A 275 -17.01 23.33 -14.14
C TYR A 275 -16.18 22.80 -15.31
N ARG A 276 -14.86 22.76 -15.16
CA ARG A 276 -13.97 22.26 -16.22
C ARG A 276 -14.25 20.80 -16.58
N SER A 277 -14.52 19.97 -15.58
CA SER A 277 -14.79 18.55 -15.78
C SER A 277 -16.17 18.32 -16.37
N LEU A 278 -17.21 19.02 -15.92
CA LEU A 278 -18.56 18.95 -16.48
C LEU A 278 -18.59 19.37 -17.95
N ARG A 279 -17.92 20.47 -18.29
CA ARG A 279 -17.79 20.90 -19.69
C ARG A 279 -17.17 19.80 -20.55
N ARG A 280 -16.05 19.24 -20.09
CA ARG A 280 -15.36 18.16 -20.81
C ARG A 280 -16.22 16.91 -20.95
N LEU A 281 -16.96 16.52 -19.90
CA LEU A 281 -17.89 15.39 -19.95
C LEU A 281 -19.05 15.65 -20.93
N ALA A 282 -19.55 16.88 -20.99
CA ALA A 282 -20.60 17.30 -21.91
C ALA A 282 -20.12 17.26 -23.37
N ASP A 283 -18.88 17.70 -23.63
CA ASP A 283 -18.26 17.65 -24.96
C ASP A 283 -18.19 16.21 -25.52
N HIS A 284 -18.19 15.19 -24.65
CA HIS A 284 -18.23 13.76 -25.00
C HIS A 284 -19.63 13.13 -24.89
N GLY A 285 -20.68 13.92 -24.62
CA GLY A 285 -22.06 13.44 -24.48
C GLY A 285 -22.31 12.56 -23.25
N LEU A 286 -21.43 12.60 -22.23
CA LEU A 286 -21.53 11.75 -21.02
C LEU A 286 -22.42 12.37 -19.93
N VAL A 287 -22.58 13.69 -19.96
CA VAL A 287 -23.50 14.41 -19.08
C VAL A 287 -24.35 15.36 -19.90
N GLN A 288 -25.56 15.59 -19.43
CA GLN A 288 -26.50 16.55 -19.99
C GLN A 288 -26.78 17.66 -18.97
N HIS A 289 -27.01 18.86 -19.48
CA HIS A 289 -27.34 20.03 -18.70
C HIS A 289 -28.78 20.45 -19.00
N THR A 290 -29.64 20.40 -17.98
CA THR A 290 -31.06 20.74 -18.08
C THR A 290 -31.40 21.80 -17.05
N GLY A 291 -31.66 23.03 -17.51
CA GLY A 291 -31.88 24.18 -16.64
C GLY A 291 -30.61 24.52 -15.86
N GLU A 292 -30.62 24.31 -14.54
CA GLU A 292 -29.48 24.51 -13.63
C GLU A 292 -28.80 23.22 -13.19
N THR A 293 -29.32 22.07 -13.63
CA THR A 293 -28.92 20.74 -13.15
C THR A 293 -28.17 19.95 -14.19
N TRP A 294 -27.29 19.08 -13.71
CA TRP A 294 -26.49 18.15 -14.50
C TRP A 294 -26.90 16.71 -14.17
N ALA A 295 -26.99 15.88 -15.20
CA ALA A 295 -27.28 14.45 -15.06
C ALA A 295 -26.39 13.63 -16.00
N LEU A 296 -26.15 12.36 -15.67
CA LEU A 296 -25.55 11.41 -16.61
C LEU A 296 -26.52 11.17 -17.77
N THR A 297 -25.99 11.07 -18.99
CA THR A 297 -26.80 10.57 -20.11
C THR A 297 -27.02 9.06 -19.95
N PRO A 298 -28.14 8.50 -20.45
CA PRO A 298 -28.42 7.06 -20.32
C PRO A 298 -27.31 6.16 -20.86
N ARG A 299 -26.63 6.63 -21.92
CA ARG A 299 -25.50 5.95 -22.56
C ARG A 299 -24.16 6.14 -21.86
N ALA A 300 -24.05 7.06 -20.90
CA ALA A 300 -22.79 7.29 -20.19
C ALA A 300 -22.31 6.05 -19.43
N LEU A 301 -23.21 5.13 -19.06
CA LEU A 301 -22.87 3.87 -18.40
C LEU A 301 -23.23 2.63 -19.25
N GLU A 302 -23.51 2.79 -20.55
CA GLU A 302 -23.72 1.65 -21.46
C GLU A 302 -22.46 0.79 -21.54
N GLY A 303 -22.64 -0.54 -21.54
CA GLY A 303 -21.55 -1.52 -21.46
C GLY A 303 -21.16 -1.96 -20.03
N PHE A 304 -21.78 -1.38 -18.99
CA PHE A 304 -21.51 -1.71 -17.57
C PHE A 304 -22.62 -2.52 -16.89
N GLY A 305 -23.67 -2.91 -17.64
CA GLY A 305 -24.84 -3.60 -17.09
C GLY A 305 -25.72 -2.74 -16.18
N ILE A 306 -25.50 -1.42 -16.17
CA ILE A 306 -26.32 -0.44 -15.45
C ILE A 306 -27.09 0.32 -16.52
N HIS A 307 -28.38 0.01 -16.65
CA HIS A 307 -29.29 0.76 -17.52
C HIS A 307 -29.91 1.89 -16.71
N LEU A 308 -29.50 3.12 -17.01
CA LEU A 308 -30.29 4.28 -16.61
C LEU A 308 -31.57 4.32 -17.47
N PRO A 309 -32.74 4.67 -16.91
CA PRO A 309 -33.95 4.80 -17.69
C PRO A 309 -33.76 5.86 -18.79
N ASP A 310 -34.14 5.49 -20.01
CA ASP A 310 -33.98 6.30 -21.21
C ASP A 310 -35.13 7.31 -21.29
N ASP A 311 -34.87 8.59 -21.02
CA ASP A 311 -35.83 9.65 -21.32
C ASP A 311 -35.76 9.93 -22.83
N ALA A 312 -36.66 9.26 -23.55
CA ALA A 312 -36.81 9.35 -24.99
C ALA A 312 -37.24 10.76 -25.41
N GLY A 313 -36.26 11.61 -25.69
CA GLY A 313 -36.48 12.86 -26.40
C GLY A 313 -35.57 13.97 -25.92
N ASN A 314 -34.44 14.17 -26.60
CA ASN A 314 -33.99 15.46 -27.13
C ASN A 314 -32.81 15.20 -28.08
N GLY A 315 -32.54 16.12 -29.00
CA GLY A 315 -31.49 16.04 -30.03
C GLY A 315 -30.07 16.14 -29.47
N HIS A 316 -29.66 15.13 -28.71
CA HIS A 316 -28.37 15.09 -28.01
C HIS A 316 -27.22 14.58 -28.89
N THR A 317 -26.02 15.05 -28.59
CA THR A 317 -24.77 14.42 -29.06
C THR A 317 -24.71 13.00 -28.48
N PRO A 318 -24.55 11.95 -29.31
CA PRO A 318 -24.44 10.60 -28.80
C PRO A 318 -23.22 10.47 -27.89
N ALA A 319 -23.39 9.82 -26.73
CA ALA A 319 -22.28 9.54 -25.83
C ALA A 319 -21.21 8.73 -26.57
N GLN A 320 -19.97 9.21 -26.53
CA GLN A 320 -18.85 8.49 -27.12
C GLN A 320 -18.47 7.27 -26.28
N GLY A 321 -18.00 6.21 -26.93
CA GLY A 321 -17.46 5.06 -26.22
C GLY A 321 -16.18 5.44 -25.47
N TRP A 322 -15.91 4.78 -24.34
CA TRP A 322 -14.70 5.04 -23.55
C TRP A 322 -13.41 4.80 -24.33
N ALA A 323 -13.42 3.87 -25.29
CA ALA A 323 -12.29 3.63 -26.18
C ALA A 323 -12.05 4.84 -27.10
N ASP A 324 -13.10 5.40 -27.68
CA ASP A 324 -13.03 6.57 -28.58
C ASP A 324 -12.52 7.81 -27.83
N ILE A 325 -12.99 8.00 -26.59
CA ILE A 325 -12.52 9.08 -25.72
C ILE A 325 -11.03 8.90 -25.41
N ALA A 326 -10.60 7.67 -25.10
CA ALA A 326 -9.19 7.38 -24.86
C ALA A 326 -8.34 7.65 -26.11
N GLU A 327 -8.81 7.29 -27.30
CA GLU A 327 -8.13 7.52 -28.57
C GLU A 327 -8.00 9.02 -28.86
N GLN A 328 -9.09 9.79 -28.71
CA GLN A 328 -9.11 11.24 -28.95
C GLN A 328 -8.11 12.00 -28.05
N HIS A 329 -7.91 11.54 -26.81
CA HIS A 329 -6.94 12.15 -25.89
C HIS A 329 -5.55 11.49 -25.96
N GLY A 330 -5.30 10.60 -26.92
CA GLY A 330 -4.01 9.91 -27.09
C GLY A 330 -3.64 8.98 -25.92
N ALA A 331 -4.64 8.57 -25.14
CA ALA A 331 -4.48 7.71 -23.98
C ALA A 331 -4.74 6.22 -24.28
N TRP A 332 -5.28 5.91 -25.47
CA TRP A 332 -5.62 4.55 -25.86
C TRP A 332 -4.41 3.61 -25.81
N GLY A 333 -4.57 2.48 -25.13
CA GLY A 333 -3.55 1.45 -25.02
C GLY A 333 -2.51 1.70 -23.95
N ILE A 334 -2.54 2.82 -23.21
CA ILE A 334 -1.58 3.10 -22.12
C ILE A 334 -1.68 2.04 -21.02
N ALA A 335 -2.89 1.65 -20.60
CA ALA A 335 -3.06 0.61 -19.59
C ALA A 335 -2.58 -0.76 -20.10
N ALA A 336 -2.86 -1.09 -21.37
CA ALA A 336 -2.41 -2.33 -21.99
C ALA A 336 -0.88 -2.37 -22.11
N GLN A 337 -0.25 -1.29 -22.58
CA GLN A 337 1.19 -1.16 -22.68
C GLN A 337 1.85 -1.25 -21.30
N ARG A 338 1.26 -0.59 -20.29
CA ARG A 338 1.72 -0.68 -18.90
C ARG A 338 1.65 -2.12 -18.39
N LYS A 339 0.51 -2.81 -18.59
CA LYS A 339 0.34 -4.23 -18.23
C LYS A 339 1.33 -5.13 -18.96
N ALA A 340 1.60 -4.89 -20.25
CA ALA A 340 2.54 -5.66 -21.05
C ALA A 340 3.98 -5.46 -20.62
N LEU A 341 4.42 -4.20 -20.45
CA LEU A 341 5.70 -3.85 -19.82
C LEU A 341 5.82 -4.56 -18.48
N HIS A 342 4.73 -4.54 -17.71
CA HIS A 342 4.74 -5.10 -16.39
C HIS A 342 4.80 -6.64 -16.36
N ALA A 343 4.19 -7.31 -17.33
CA ALA A 343 4.31 -8.74 -17.55
C ALA A 343 5.72 -9.12 -18.01
N ALA A 344 6.33 -8.34 -18.91
CA ALA A 344 7.70 -8.56 -19.39
C ALA A 344 8.73 -8.45 -18.25
N GLU A 345 8.61 -7.42 -17.40
CA GLU A 345 9.45 -7.28 -16.20
C GLU A 345 9.27 -8.46 -15.22
N ARG A 346 8.04 -8.99 -15.05
CA ARG A 346 7.80 -10.20 -14.22
C ARG A 346 8.47 -11.42 -14.81
N ALA A 347 8.36 -11.62 -16.13
CA ALA A 347 9.01 -12.72 -16.82
C ALA A 347 10.53 -12.64 -16.69
N ALA A 348 11.12 -11.45 -16.88
CA ALA A 348 12.55 -11.23 -16.73
C ALA A 348 13.05 -11.47 -15.30
N TYR A 349 12.31 -10.99 -14.29
CA TYR A 349 12.63 -11.24 -12.89
C TYR A 349 12.52 -12.73 -12.54
N GLN A 350 11.49 -13.41 -13.04
CA GLN A 350 11.31 -14.83 -12.84
C GLN A 350 12.44 -15.64 -13.49
N GLN A 351 12.82 -15.31 -14.73
CA GLN A 351 13.98 -15.89 -15.40
C GLN A 351 15.30 -15.63 -14.65
N ALA A 352 15.44 -14.47 -14.00
CA ALA A 352 16.61 -14.21 -13.14
C ALA A 352 16.61 -15.13 -11.92
N LEU A 353 15.47 -15.26 -11.22
CA LEU A 353 15.33 -16.18 -10.08
C LEU A 353 15.56 -17.64 -10.49
N ASP A 354 15.05 -18.06 -11.64
CA ASP A 354 15.23 -19.42 -12.14
C ASP A 354 16.69 -19.69 -12.51
N ARG A 355 17.39 -18.74 -13.14
CA ARG A 355 18.85 -18.83 -13.36
C ARG A 355 19.62 -19.01 -12.05
N PHE A 356 19.28 -18.24 -11.01
CA PHE A 356 19.89 -18.42 -9.68
C PHE A 356 19.57 -19.80 -9.07
N ALA A 357 18.37 -20.34 -9.32
CA ALA A 357 17.99 -21.67 -8.87
C ALA A 357 18.68 -22.79 -9.67
N GLU A 358 19.00 -22.59 -10.95
CA GLU A 358 19.78 -23.52 -11.77
C GLU A 358 21.25 -23.56 -11.36
N HIS A 359 21.86 -22.40 -11.06
CA HIS A 359 23.21 -22.33 -10.48
C HIS A 359 23.31 -22.99 -9.08
N ARG A 360 22.17 -23.30 -8.45
CA ARG A 360 22.06 -23.96 -7.13
C ARG A 360 22.25 -25.49 -7.16
N ARG A 361 22.29 -26.13 -8.34
CA ARG A 361 22.25 -27.62 -8.47
C ARG A 361 23.57 -28.37 -8.21
N ARG A 362 24.65 -27.72 -7.80
CA ARG A 362 25.87 -28.42 -7.38
C ARG A 362 26.19 -28.07 -5.93
N ALA A 363 25.83 -28.97 -5.01
CA ALA A 363 26.46 -28.98 -3.69
C ALA A 363 27.97 -29.10 -3.92
N VAL A 364 28.74 -28.11 -3.50
CA VAL A 364 30.19 -28.16 -3.59
C VAL A 364 30.68 -29.01 -2.43
N VAL A 365 31.22 -30.18 -2.75
CA VAL A 365 31.99 -30.98 -1.78
C VAL A 365 33.33 -30.29 -1.64
N ILE A 366 33.56 -29.64 -0.50
CA ILE A 366 34.87 -29.08 -0.17
C ILE A 366 35.54 -30.07 0.78
N VAL A 367 36.77 -30.47 0.47
CA VAL A 367 37.60 -31.28 1.37
C VAL A 367 38.35 -30.33 2.29
N ARG A 368 38.14 -30.47 3.61
CA ARG A 368 38.89 -29.74 4.64
C ARG A 368 39.43 -30.77 5.62
N ASP A 369 40.75 -30.73 5.88
CA ASP A 369 41.45 -31.64 6.79
C ASP A 369 41.19 -33.15 6.51
N GLY A 370 41.14 -33.53 5.22
CA GLY A 370 40.94 -34.91 4.79
C GLY A 370 39.51 -35.45 4.90
N ARG A 371 38.53 -34.63 5.31
CA ARG A 371 37.11 -35.01 5.37
C ARG A 371 36.28 -34.25 4.34
N GLN A 372 35.43 -34.97 3.62
CA GLN A 372 34.44 -34.39 2.72
C GLN A 372 33.31 -33.77 3.55
N VAL A 373 33.11 -32.46 3.42
CA VAL A 373 32.01 -31.76 4.11
C VAL A 373 31.00 -31.30 3.07
N LEU A 374 29.75 -31.73 3.26
CA LEU A 374 28.61 -31.29 2.46
C LEU A 374 28.13 -29.96 3.04
N VAL A 375 28.47 -28.85 2.38
CA VAL A 375 28.09 -27.50 2.85
C VAL A 375 26.71 -27.16 2.28
N PRO A 376 25.65 -27.01 3.11
CA PRO A 376 24.38 -26.45 2.64
C PRO A 376 24.63 -25.01 2.19
N MET A 377 24.14 -24.63 1.01
CA MET A 377 24.38 -23.26 0.52
C MET A 377 23.68 -22.22 1.41
N PRO A 378 24.35 -21.10 1.74
CA PRO A 378 23.79 -20.01 2.53
C PRO A 378 22.62 -19.32 1.80
N ARG A 379 21.75 -18.68 2.58
CA ARG A 379 20.61 -17.92 2.05
C ARG A 379 21.09 -16.68 1.28
N PRO A 380 20.35 -16.22 0.25
CA PRO A 380 20.75 -15.11 -0.61
C PRO A 380 20.94 -13.75 0.09
N ASP A 381 20.56 -13.62 1.36
CA ASP A 381 20.74 -12.46 2.22
C ASP A 381 21.96 -12.54 3.16
N GLU A 382 22.69 -13.66 3.18
CA GLU A 382 23.84 -13.88 4.07
C GLU A 382 25.07 -14.34 3.27
N ILE A 383 25.99 -13.43 2.96
CA ILE A 383 27.31 -13.82 2.42
C ILE A 383 28.22 -14.27 3.57
N PRO A 384 28.77 -15.50 3.54
CA PRO A 384 29.75 -15.96 4.51
C PRO A 384 30.95 -15.00 4.58
N PRO A 385 31.46 -14.65 5.78
CA PRO A 385 32.59 -13.74 5.94
C PRO A 385 33.85 -14.13 5.15
N ALA A 386 33.99 -15.41 4.79
CA ALA A 386 35.09 -15.93 3.98
C ALA A 386 35.08 -15.42 2.53
N TRP A 387 33.96 -14.87 2.04
CA TRP A 387 33.82 -14.34 0.68
C TRP A 387 33.86 -12.81 0.64
N HIS A 388 34.25 -12.17 1.76
CA HIS A 388 34.41 -10.73 1.84
C HIS A 388 35.83 -10.36 1.41
N ALA A 389 35.94 -9.48 0.42
CA ALA A 389 37.17 -8.79 0.08
C ALA A 389 37.19 -7.38 0.71
N PRO A 390 38.37 -6.74 0.82
CA PRO A 390 38.48 -5.37 1.29
C PRO A 390 37.51 -4.42 0.56
N HIS A 391 36.99 -3.44 1.31
CA HIS A 391 36.07 -2.40 0.80
C HIS A 391 34.69 -2.95 0.37
N GLY A 392 34.17 -3.94 1.09
CA GLY A 392 32.83 -4.49 0.87
C GLY A 392 32.68 -5.20 -0.47
N ARG A 393 33.77 -5.65 -1.10
CA ARG A 393 33.72 -6.39 -2.37
C ARG A 393 33.38 -7.85 -2.10
N VAL A 394 32.61 -8.45 -3.00
CA VAL A 394 32.30 -9.88 -2.94
C VAL A 394 33.35 -10.65 -3.72
N LEU A 395 33.95 -11.67 -3.12
CA LEU A 395 34.78 -12.64 -3.84
C LEU A 395 33.87 -13.69 -4.47
N ASP A 396 34.07 -13.94 -5.75
CA ASP A 396 33.48 -15.08 -6.44
C ASP A 396 34.06 -16.37 -5.81
N PRO A 397 33.21 -17.23 -5.22
CA PRO A 397 33.66 -18.44 -4.55
C PRO A 397 34.27 -19.49 -5.49
N LEU A 398 34.02 -19.41 -6.80
CA LEU A 398 34.58 -20.32 -7.80
C LEU A 398 35.94 -19.88 -8.31
N THR A 399 36.14 -18.56 -8.47
CA THR A 399 37.35 -18.01 -9.08
C THR A 399 38.28 -17.34 -8.08
N GLY A 400 37.81 -17.04 -6.87
CA GLY A 400 38.52 -16.27 -5.85
C GLY A 400 38.73 -14.80 -6.22
N ARG A 401 38.10 -14.32 -7.30
CA ARG A 401 38.28 -12.96 -7.83
C ARG A 401 37.15 -12.03 -7.36
N PRO A 402 37.40 -10.72 -7.26
CA PRO A 402 36.35 -9.76 -6.89
C PRO A 402 35.27 -9.69 -7.97
N ALA A 403 34.01 -9.88 -7.60
CA ALA A 403 32.86 -9.63 -8.46
C ALA A 403 32.68 -8.10 -8.61
N ALA A 404 32.73 -7.61 -9.84
CA ALA A 404 32.72 -6.18 -10.14
C ALA A 404 31.41 -5.51 -9.69
N ASP A 405 30.28 -6.20 -9.90
CA ASP A 405 28.94 -5.63 -9.81
C ASP A 405 28.29 -5.74 -8.43
N TRP A 406 28.96 -6.41 -7.47
CA TRP A 406 28.35 -6.73 -6.17
C TRP A 406 29.15 -6.17 -5.00
N ARG A 407 28.43 -5.61 -4.02
CA ARG A 407 29.00 -5.14 -2.75
C ARG A 407 28.23 -5.70 -1.56
N VAL A 408 28.92 -5.81 -0.43
CA VAL A 408 28.37 -6.16 0.89
C VAL A 408 28.17 -4.87 1.67
N ALA A 409 26.94 -4.60 2.08
CA ALA A 409 26.56 -3.51 2.97
C ALA A 409 27.08 -3.75 4.40
N THR A 410 27.09 -2.71 5.22
CA THR A 410 27.51 -2.79 6.63
C THR A 410 26.64 -3.70 7.49
N ASP A 411 25.41 -3.97 7.08
CA ASP A 411 24.49 -4.92 7.70
C ASP A 411 24.62 -6.36 7.16
N GLY A 412 25.59 -6.60 6.25
CA GLY A 412 25.89 -7.90 5.66
C GLY A 412 25.08 -8.23 4.39
N ARG A 413 24.20 -7.34 3.93
CA ARG A 413 23.35 -7.56 2.75
C ARG A 413 24.08 -7.28 1.44
N LEU A 414 23.62 -7.91 0.37
CA LEU A 414 24.13 -7.71 -0.99
C LEU A 414 23.49 -6.51 -1.68
N ILE A 415 24.33 -5.65 -2.26
CA ILE A 415 23.95 -4.55 -3.14
C ILE A 415 24.47 -4.88 -4.54
N LEU A 416 23.57 -4.92 -5.54
CA LEU A 416 23.92 -4.94 -6.95
C LEU A 416 24.15 -3.49 -7.41
N ILE A 417 25.34 -3.19 -7.88
CA ILE A 417 25.66 -1.91 -8.51
C ILE A 417 25.32 -2.04 -10.00
N THR A 418 24.36 -1.24 -10.46
CA THR A 418 24.03 -1.18 -11.88
C THR A 418 24.90 -0.14 -12.60
N PRO A 419 25.16 -0.26 -13.90
CA PRO A 419 25.92 0.74 -14.67
C PRO A 419 25.30 2.15 -14.66
N SER A 420 24.02 2.26 -14.31
CA SER A 420 23.28 3.52 -14.13
C SER A 420 23.48 4.18 -12.76
N ASP A 421 24.05 3.46 -11.78
CA ASP A 421 24.34 4.01 -10.46
C ASP A 421 25.68 4.76 -10.49
N GLN A 422 25.61 6.08 -10.68
CA GLN A 422 26.79 6.96 -10.69
C GLN A 422 27.32 7.32 -9.29
N ARG A 423 26.69 6.82 -8.22
CA ARG A 423 27.04 7.19 -6.84
C ARG A 423 28.24 6.39 -6.35
N SER A 424 29.14 7.06 -5.64
CA SER A 424 30.29 6.40 -5.04
C SER A 424 29.87 5.48 -3.88
N TYR A 425 30.73 4.54 -3.48
CA TYR A 425 30.45 3.63 -2.36
C TYR A 425 30.14 4.41 -1.06
N ASP A 426 30.87 5.48 -0.80
CA ASP A 426 30.68 6.31 0.39
C ASP A 426 29.33 7.06 0.33
N GLU A 427 28.87 7.46 -0.86
CA GLU A 427 27.56 8.07 -1.06
C GLU A 427 26.40 7.07 -0.87
N LEU A 428 26.58 5.82 -1.30
CA LEU A 428 25.60 4.76 -1.08
C LEU A 428 25.55 4.32 0.38
N ALA A 429 26.70 4.24 1.05
CA ALA A 429 26.80 3.96 2.47
C ALA A 429 26.22 5.10 3.31
N ALA A 430 26.45 6.36 2.93
CA ALA A 430 25.87 7.54 3.58
C ALA A 430 24.35 7.60 3.38
N ALA A 431 23.84 7.39 2.17
CA ALA A 431 22.40 7.36 1.90
C ALA A 431 21.69 6.22 2.65
N HIS A 432 22.36 5.08 2.84
CA HIS A 432 21.83 3.98 3.65
C HIS A 432 21.88 4.28 5.14
N ALA A 433 22.95 4.89 5.65
CA ALA A 433 23.06 5.31 7.05
C ALA A 433 22.04 6.41 7.40
N GLU A 434 21.80 7.34 6.48
CA GLU A 434 20.77 8.38 6.60
C GLU A 434 19.37 7.76 6.61
N ALA A 435 19.08 6.84 5.69
CA ALA A 435 17.82 6.09 5.68
C ALA A 435 17.62 5.22 6.94
N LEU A 436 18.70 4.66 7.50
CA LEU A 436 18.64 3.89 8.75
C LEU A 436 18.41 4.81 9.96
N SER A 437 19.05 5.97 10.01
CA SER A 437 18.85 6.98 11.05
C SER A 437 17.45 7.59 11.01
N GLU A 438 16.89 7.82 9.81
CA GLU A 438 15.49 8.23 9.62
C GLU A 438 14.52 7.12 10.08
N TRP A 439 14.91 5.85 9.91
CA TRP A 439 14.10 4.71 10.33
C TRP A 439 14.11 4.49 11.84
N GLU A 440 15.27 4.64 12.49
CA GLU A 440 15.41 4.52 13.95
C GLU A 440 14.84 5.72 14.71
N SER A 441 14.81 6.91 14.11
CA SER A 441 14.17 8.10 14.71
C SER A 441 12.65 8.14 14.52
N ALA A 442 12.11 7.31 13.62
CA ALA A 442 10.67 7.15 13.37
C ALA A 442 10.05 5.94 14.10
N ALA A 443 10.85 5.14 14.79
CA ALA A 443 10.44 4.05 15.69
C ALA A 443 10.40 4.52 17.14
#